data_AF-A0A7V7NYA5-F1
#
_entry.id   AF-A0A7V7NYA5-F1
#
_cell.length_a   1.000
_cell.length_b   1.000
_cell.length_c   1.000
_cell.angle_alpha   90.00
_cell.angle_beta   90.00
_cell.angle_gamma   90.00
#
_symmetry.space_group_name_H-M   'P 1'
#
loop_
_entity.id
_entity.type
_entity.pdbx_description
1 polymer ?
#
loop_
_entity_poly.entity_id
_entity_poly.type
_entity_poly.pdbx_seq_one_letter_code
_entity_poly.pdbx_strand_id
1 'polypeptide(L)'
;RVDGTGPLQKIRYYHNDLNGLPEQLTEADGHNVWQATYRVWGNTLEEVREPYYIEEQNLRFQGQYLDRETGLHFNTFRFYDPDVGRLTTPDPIGLAGGLNLYQYSPNPFTWIDALGLSCSSDAKVLGSRLGKAPNSNYRAHHIVMSNSKDVRMRWLRRRMDRLGIDINQKENGIWLPVNPQSRLPNTTATAHAGEGVHGNAYKQHVWETLKGANTKSGFESGLNKLNLELNGGKVFPLAK
;
A
#
# COMPACT_ATOMS: atom_id res chain seq x y z
N ARG A 1 9.84 9.73 -17.87
CA ARG A 1 10.79 9.92 -18.99
C ARG A 1 9.95 10.22 -20.23
N VAL A 2 9.97 11.46 -20.70
CA VAL A 2 9.37 11.80 -22.00
C VAL A 2 10.50 11.68 -23.00
N ASP A 3 10.53 10.58 -23.75
CA ASP A 3 11.53 10.34 -24.77
C ASP A 3 11.16 11.09 -26.04
N GLY A 4 11.69 12.29 -26.20
CA GLY A 4 11.69 13.00 -27.48
C GLY A 4 12.81 12.49 -28.38
N THR A 5 12.56 12.36 -29.67
CA THR A 5 13.59 12.11 -30.68
C THR A 5 13.73 13.33 -31.59
N GLY A 6 14.95 13.60 -32.08
CA GLY A 6 15.20 14.64 -33.07
C GLY A 6 15.98 15.86 -32.55
N PRO A 7 16.28 16.82 -33.44
CA PRO A 7 17.25 17.90 -33.21
C PRO A 7 16.82 18.94 -32.18
N LEU A 8 15.54 18.97 -31.79
CA LEU A 8 14.98 19.90 -30.81
C LEU A 8 14.87 19.29 -29.40
N GLN A 9 15.37 18.07 -29.19
CA GLN A 9 15.36 17.44 -27.88
C GLN A 9 16.20 18.25 -26.88
N LYS A 10 15.62 18.54 -25.71
CA LYS A 10 16.32 19.12 -24.57
C LYS A 10 16.30 18.15 -23.40
N ILE A 11 17.44 18.02 -22.72
CA ILE A 11 17.58 17.21 -21.51
C ILE A 11 17.59 18.16 -20.33
N ARG A 12 16.74 17.87 -19.33
CA ARG A 12 16.63 18.65 -18.10
C ARG A 12 16.83 17.75 -16.90
N TYR A 13 17.49 18.27 -15.88
CA TYR A 13 17.80 17.54 -14.65
C TYR A 13 17.02 18.16 -13.50
N TYR A 14 16.21 17.33 -12.85
CA TYR A 14 15.43 17.73 -11.68
C TYR A 14 16.25 17.52 -10.43
N HIS A 15 16.28 18.55 -9.57
CA HIS A 15 16.80 18.48 -8.22
C HIS A 15 15.61 18.66 -7.29
N ASN A 16 15.39 17.65 -6.45
CA ASN A 16 14.20 17.57 -5.61
C ASN A 16 14.59 17.62 -4.13
N ASP A 17 13.69 18.18 -3.32
CA ASP A 17 13.72 18.07 -1.86
C ASP A 17 13.51 16.60 -1.43
N LEU A 18 13.78 16.29 -0.15
CA LEU A 18 13.63 14.97 0.46
C LEU A 18 12.22 14.39 0.33
N ASN A 19 11.19 15.25 0.31
CA ASN A 19 9.78 14.84 0.10
C ASN A 19 9.45 14.60 -1.39
N GLY A 20 10.38 14.88 -2.30
CA GLY A 20 10.25 14.72 -3.75
C GLY A 20 9.69 15.94 -4.48
N LEU A 21 9.52 17.09 -3.83
CA LEU A 21 9.18 18.35 -4.50
C LEU A 21 10.33 18.81 -5.40
N PRO A 22 10.08 19.14 -6.68
CA PRO A 22 11.09 19.78 -7.53
C PRO A 22 11.45 21.17 -7.06
N GLU A 23 12.71 21.38 -6.65
CA GLU A 23 13.20 22.70 -6.22
C GLU A 23 13.97 23.40 -7.34
N GLN A 24 14.64 22.66 -8.21
CA GLN A 24 15.46 23.23 -9.27
C GLN A 24 15.45 22.37 -10.54
N LEU A 25 15.56 23.02 -11.69
CA LEU A 25 15.77 22.40 -12.98
C LEU A 25 17.04 22.95 -13.63
N THR A 26 17.95 22.08 -14.05
CA THR A 26 19.18 22.48 -14.75
C THR A 26 19.26 21.93 -16.17
N GLU A 27 19.99 22.64 -17.03
CA GLU A 27 20.49 22.13 -18.33
C GLU A 27 21.62 21.11 -18.13
N ALA A 28 22.08 20.51 -19.24
CA ALA A 28 23.19 19.56 -19.25
C ALA A 28 24.55 20.13 -18.83
N ASP A 29 24.74 21.45 -18.92
CA ASP A 29 25.92 22.15 -18.43
C ASP A 29 25.81 22.57 -16.95
N GLY A 30 24.70 22.23 -16.29
CA GLY A 30 24.43 22.57 -14.90
C GLY A 30 23.84 23.97 -14.68
N HIS A 31 23.58 24.74 -15.75
CA HIS A 31 22.94 26.04 -15.62
C HIS A 31 21.49 25.91 -15.16
N ASN A 32 21.12 26.68 -14.13
CA ASN A 32 19.77 26.71 -13.56
C ASN A 32 18.83 27.49 -14.49
N VAL A 33 17.71 26.87 -14.86
CA VAL A 33 16.70 27.51 -15.73
C VAL A 33 15.38 27.77 -15.04
N TRP A 34 15.14 27.11 -13.91
CA TRP A 34 13.91 27.20 -13.15
C TRP A 34 14.19 26.77 -11.72
N GLN A 35 13.66 27.54 -10.76
CA GLN A 35 13.78 27.25 -9.34
C GLN A 35 12.50 27.66 -8.62
N ALA A 36 12.14 26.88 -7.60
CA ALA A 36 11.04 27.24 -6.71
C ALA A 36 11.38 26.93 -5.26
N THR A 37 10.77 27.70 -4.36
CA THR A 37 10.76 27.43 -2.93
C THR A 37 9.33 27.20 -2.46
N TYR A 38 9.15 26.32 -1.47
CA TYR A 38 7.82 25.89 -1.03
C TYR A 38 7.64 26.03 0.47
N ARG A 39 6.39 26.17 0.88
CA ARG A 39 5.96 25.94 2.26
C ARG A 39 5.86 24.44 2.55
N VAL A 40 5.74 24.10 3.83
CA VAL A 40 5.68 22.70 4.33
C VAL A 40 4.64 21.83 3.62
N TRP A 41 3.50 22.41 3.22
CA TRP A 41 2.40 21.71 2.54
C TRP A 41 2.45 21.85 1.01
N GLY A 42 3.58 22.25 0.45
CA GLY A 42 3.81 22.29 -1.00
C GLY A 42 3.29 23.55 -1.69
N ASN A 43 2.78 24.55 -0.95
CA ASN A 43 2.42 25.83 -1.56
C ASN A 43 3.69 26.56 -2.01
N THR A 44 3.73 27.00 -3.26
CA THR A 44 4.86 27.73 -3.85
C THR A 44 4.97 29.12 -3.22
N LEU A 45 6.11 29.39 -2.57
CA LEU A 45 6.42 30.70 -2.01
C LEU A 45 7.01 31.63 -3.07
N GLU A 46 7.94 31.09 -3.85
CA GLU A 46 8.61 31.79 -4.93
C GLU A 46 8.87 30.81 -6.07
N GLU A 47 8.73 31.30 -7.31
CA GLU A 47 9.05 30.58 -8.52
C GLU A 47 9.75 31.55 -9.48
N VAL A 48 10.99 31.24 -9.85
CA VAL A 48 11.81 32.02 -10.76
C VAL A 48 12.26 31.17 -11.93
N ARG A 49 12.37 31.78 -13.11
CA ARG A 49 12.82 31.11 -14.32
C ARG A 49 13.58 32.05 -15.22
N GLU A 50 14.46 31.47 -16.02
CA GLU A 50 15.15 32.19 -17.07
C GLU A 50 14.17 32.67 -18.16
N PRO A 51 14.34 33.86 -18.75
CA PRO A 51 13.40 34.41 -19.72
C PRO A 51 13.16 33.54 -20.97
N TYR A 52 14.15 32.73 -21.33
CA TYR A 52 14.09 31.82 -22.47
C TYR A 52 13.47 30.45 -22.13
N TYR A 53 13.22 30.17 -20.85
CA TYR A 53 12.53 28.96 -20.39
C TYR A 53 11.02 29.23 -20.38
N ILE A 54 10.35 28.82 -21.47
CA ILE A 54 8.94 29.10 -21.71
C ILE A 54 8.02 28.00 -21.17
N GLU A 55 8.58 26.83 -20.87
CA GLU A 55 7.83 25.70 -20.33
C GLU A 55 7.35 25.97 -18.89
N GLU A 56 6.22 25.36 -18.53
CA GLU A 56 5.73 25.40 -17.15
C GLU A 56 6.18 24.16 -16.38
N GLN A 57 6.74 24.37 -15.19
CA GLN A 57 7.05 23.31 -14.26
C GLN A 57 5.92 23.12 -13.25
N ASN A 58 5.08 22.12 -13.50
CA ASN A 58 3.87 21.90 -12.73
C ASN A 58 3.96 20.67 -11.82
N LEU A 59 5.07 19.94 -11.78
CA LEU A 59 5.23 18.84 -10.83
C LEU A 59 5.28 19.36 -9.39
N ARG A 60 4.59 18.67 -8.47
CA ARG A 60 4.55 18.99 -7.03
C ARG A 60 5.00 17.78 -6.21
N PHE A 61 4.39 17.47 -5.06
CA PHE A 61 4.71 16.22 -4.36
C PHE A 61 4.55 15.02 -5.31
N GLN A 62 5.13 13.88 -4.95
CA GLN A 62 5.13 12.70 -5.82
C GLN A 62 3.70 12.30 -6.24
N GLY A 63 3.47 12.26 -7.56
CA GLY A 63 2.16 11.95 -8.14
C GLY A 63 1.20 13.14 -8.25
N GLN A 64 1.62 14.34 -7.86
CA GLN A 64 0.83 15.56 -7.93
C GLN A 64 1.22 16.44 -9.13
N TYR A 65 0.23 17.08 -9.74
CA TYR A 65 0.41 18.06 -10.80
C TYR A 65 -0.33 19.36 -10.45
N LEU A 66 0.38 20.48 -10.39
CA LEU A 66 -0.22 21.80 -10.17
C LEU A 66 -1.14 22.16 -11.34
N ASP A 67 -2.39 22.42 -11.01
CA ASP A 67 -3.30 23.17 -11.85
C ASP A 67 -3.13 24.67 -11.55
N ARG A 68 -2.55 25.41 -12.50
CA ARG A 68 -2.27 26.85 -12.31
C ARG A 68 -3.53 27.72 -12.32
N GLU A 69 -4.64 27.24 -12.90
CA GLU A 69 -5.89 28.01 -12.93
C GLU A 69 -6.51 28.08 -11.54
N THR A 70 -6.46 26.98 -10.80
CA THR A 70 -7.06 26.86 -9.46
C THR A 70 -6.05 27.01 -8.32
N GLY A 71 -4.76 26.81 -8.58
CA GLY A 71 -3.72 26.69 -7.56
C GLY A 71 -3.72 25.35 -6.81
N LEU A 72 -4.65 24.44 -7.15
CA LEU A 72 -4.76 23.13 -6.52
C LEU A 72 -3.81 22.12 -7.18
N HIS A 73 -3.41 21.10 -6.44
CA HIS A 73 -2.58 20.02 -6.98
C HIS A 73 -3.44 18.80 -7.29
N PHE A 74 -3.47 18.38 -8.55
CA PHE A 74 -4.20 17.20 -9.00
C PHE A 74 -3.46 15.91 -8.64
N ASN A 75 -4.13 15.03 -7.89
CA ASN A 75 -3.65 13.72 -7.46
C ASN A 75 -4.54 12.61 -8.03
N THR A 76 -4.51 12.41 -9.35
CA THR A 76 -5.22 11.36 -10.11
C THR A 76 -6.75 11.32 -9.95
N PHE A 77 -7.27 11.14 -8.73
CA PHE A 77 -8.71 11.08 -8.42
C PHE A 77 -9.21 12.28 -7.63
N ARG A 78 -8.32 13.08 -7.01
CA ARG A 78 -8.70 14.18 -6.12
C ARG A 78 -7.78 15.38 -6.27
N PHE A 79 -8.28 16.56 -5.94
CA PHE A 79 -7.46 17.75 -5.81
C PHE A 79 -6.98 17.91 -4.36
N TYR A 80 -5.72 18.31 -4.22
CA TYR A 80 -5.05 18.66 -2.97
C TYR A 80 -4.93 20.17 -2.89
N ASP A 81 -5.33 20.72 -1.75
CA ASP A 81 -5.19 22.13 -1.43
C ASP A 81 -3.92 22.31 -0.57
N PRO A 82 -2.87 22.94 -1.11
CA PRO A 82 -1.60 23.13 -0.42
C PRO A 82 -1.65 24.23 0.67
N ASP A 83 -2.67 25.08 0.70
CA ASP A 83 -2.83 26.10 1.75
C ASP A 83 -3.23 25.49 3.08
N VAL A 84 -4.12 24.50 3.02
CA VAL A 84 -4.65 23.80 4.21
C VAL A 84 -4.09 22.39 4.40
N GLY A 85 -3.33 21.89 3.42
CA GLY A 85 -2.64 20.60 3.50
C GLY A 85 -3.55 19.37 3.43
N ARG A 86 -4.65 19.43 2.67
CA ARG A 86 -5.65 18.34 2.60
C ARG A 86 -6.26 18.19 1.21
N LEU A 87 -6.93 17.06 0.99
CA LEU A 87 -7.72 16.85 -0.22
C LEU A 87 -9.03 17.64 -0.14
N THR A 88 -9.52 18.13 -1.28
CA THR A 88 -10.72 18.98 -1.35
C THR A 88 -12.02 18.18 -1.32
N THR A 89 -11.96 16.88 -1.62
CA THR A 89 -13.11 15.98 -1.63
C THR A 89 -12.90 14.76 -0.72
N PRO A 90 -13.98 14.21 -0.10
CA PRO A 90 -13.91 12.96 0.64
C PRO A 90 -13.33 11.81 -0.19
N ASP A 91 -12.75 10.82 0.49
CA ASP A 91 -12.25 9.62 -0.14
C ASP A 91 -13.36 8.83 -0.87
N PRO A 92 -13.25 8.60 -2.19
CA PRO A 92 -14.24 7.86 -2.96
C PRO A 92 -14.44 6.41 -2.50
N ILE A 93 -13.46 5.80 -1.81
CA ILE A 93 -13.62 4.46 -1.22
C ILE A 93 -14.25 4.50 0.18
N GLY A 94 -14.71 5.67 0.63
CA GLY A 94 -15.42 5.86 1.89
C GLY A 94 -14.56 5.52 3.10
N LEU A 95 -15.15 4.91 4.13
CA LEU A 95 -14.46 4.57 5.38
C LEU A 95 -13.27 3.60 5.19
N ALA A 96 -13.15 2.93 4.05
CA ALA A 96 -11.96 2.15 3.72
C ALA A 96 -10.72 3.05 3.51
N GLY A 97 -10.91 4.33 3.16
CA GLY A 97 -9.88 5.37 3.12
C GLY A 97 -9.42 5.84 4.51
N GLY A 98 -9.92 5.24 5.58
CA GLY A 98 -9.60 5.59 6.96
C GLY A 98 -10.59 6.56 7.58
N LEU A 99 -10.28 7.02 8.80
CA LEU A 99 -11.18 7.85 9.59
C LEU A 99 -11.24 9.31 9.12
N ASN A 100 -10.15 9.82 8.53
CA ASN A 100 -10.09 11.17 7.99
C ASN A 100 -10.14 11.13 6.46
N LEU A 101 -11.34 11.29 5.90
CA LEU A 101 -11.59 11.18 4.46
C LEU A 101 -10.93 12.27 3.61
N TYR A 102 -10.42 13.33 4.24
CA TYR A 102 -9.74 14.45 3.57
C TYR A 102 -8.21 14.40 3.72
N GLN A 103 -7.68 13.39 4.42
CA GLN A 103 -6.24 13.27 4.66
C GLN A 103 -5.47 13.02 3.35
N TYR A 104 -4.40 13.79 3.12
CA TYR A 104 -3.46 13.53 2.03
C TYR A 104 -2.50 12.38 2.35
N SER A 105 -1.82 12.43 3.50
CA SER A 105 -0.93 11.37 3.97
C SER A 105 -0.85 11.42 5.50
N PRO A 106 -0.69 10.26 6.19
CA PRO A 106 -0.39 10.23 7.62
C PRO A 106 0.90 10.98 8.00
N ASN A 107 1.88 11.02 7.10
CA ASN A 107 3.10 11.81 7.26
C ASN A 107 3.72 12.12 5.88
N PRO A 108 3.63 13.36 5.37
CA PRO A 108 4.11 13.72 4.02
C PRO A 108 5.65 13.66 3.86
N PHE A 109 6.41 13.64 4.95
CA PHE A 109 7.88 13.53 4.91
C PHE A 109 8.38 12.09 4.69
N THR A 110 7.57 11.08 5.05
CA THR A 110 7.99 9.66 4.99
C THR A 110 6.99 8.76 4.26
N TRP A 111 5.78 9.26 3.97
CA TRP A 111 4.70 8.52 3.32
C TRP A 111 4.12 9.34 2.18
N ILE A 112 4.06 8.72 1.01
CA ILE A 112 3.37 9.27 -0.17
C ILE A 112 2.06 8.51 -0.37
N ASP A 113 1.00 9.21 -0.78
CA ASP A 113 -0.23 8.60 -1.28
C ASP A 113 -0.33 8.83 -2.79
N ALA A 114 0.47 8.09 -3.55
CA ALA A 114 0.61 8.27 -4.99
C ALA A 114 -0.69 7.99 -5.78
N LEU A 115 -1.64 7.27 -5.18
CA LEU A 115 -2.95 6.97 -5.78
C LEU A 115 -4.10 7.74 -5.12
N GLY A 116 -3.87 8.48 -4.04
CA GLY A 116 -4.94 9.08 -3.26
C GLY A 116 -5.87 8.04 -2.61
N LEU A 117 -5.32 6.90 -2.16
CA LEU A 117 -6.03 5.83 -1.46
C LEU A 117 -5.22 5.46 -0.21
N SER A 118 -5.78 5.77 0.98
CA SER A 118 -5.12 5.53 2.26
C SER A 118 -4.70 4.07 2.46
N CYS A 119 -3.38 3.86 2.65
CA CYS A 119 -2.77 2.57 2.94
C CYS A 119 -3.02 2.10 4.38
N SER A 120 -4.22 1.62 4.69
CA SER A 120 -4.32 0.59 5.74
C SER A 120 -4.10 -0.76 5.06
N SER A 121 -2.93 -1.38 5.27
CA SER A 121 -2.72 -2.75 4.79
C SER A 121 -3.73 -3.64 5.52
N ASP A 122 -4.45 -4.51 4.80
CA ASP A 122 -5.42 -5.45 5.40
C ASP A 122 -4.82 -6.19 6.61
N ALA A 123 -3.52 -6.49 6.56
CA ALA A 123 -2.79 -7.13 7.66
C ALA A 123 -2.80 -6.29 8.96
N LYS A 124 -2.79 -4.95 8.86
CA LYS A 124 -2.91 -4.04 10.01
C LYS A 124 -4.31 -4.11 10.61
N VAL A 125 -5.35 -4.05 9.76
CA VAL A 125 -6.76 -4.16 10.20
C VAL A 125 -7.02 -5.51 10.85
N LEU A 126 -6.54 -6.59 10.23
CA LEU A 126 -6.59 -7.93 10.78
C LEU A 126 -5.88 -8.02 12.14
N GLY A 127 -4.67 -7.47 12.24
CA GLY A 127 -3.90 -7.45 13.49
C GLY A 127 -4.67 -6.81 14.64
N SER A 128 -5.33 -5.67 14.40
CA SER A 128 -6.19 -5.03 15.40
C SER A 128 -7.36 -5.92 15.86
N ARG A 129 -7.93 -6.73 14.95
CA ARG A 129 -9.04 -7.65 15.26
C ARG A 129 -8.61 -8.96 15.92
N LEU A 130 -7.38 -9.42 15.66
CA LEU A 130 -6.78 -10.58 16.35
C LEU A 130 -6.37 -10.26 17.80
N GLY A 131 -6.23 -8.99 18.15
CA GLY A 131 -5.82 -8.55 19.48
C GLY A 131 -4.30 -8.50 19.64
N LYS A 132 -3.81 -8.65 20.88
CA LYS A 132 -2.38 -8.49 21.18
C LYS A 132 -1.57 -9.64 20.59
N ALA A 133 -0.55 -9.29 19.79
CA ALA A 133 0.41 -10.27 19.30
C ALA A 133 1.18 -10.93 20.45
N PRO A 134 1.61 -12.20 20.31
CA PRO A 134 2.40 -12.88 21.34
C PRO A 134 3.68 -12.13 21.74
N ASN A 135 4.42 -11.62 20.74
CA ASN A 135 5.57 -10.72 20.91
C ASN A 135 5.87 -9.98 19.59
N SER A 136 6.93 -9.16 19.57
CA SER A 136 7.34 -8.35 18.41
C SER A 136 7.76 -9.16 17.18
N ASN A 137 8.05 -10.45 17.33
CA ASN A 137 8.47 -11.37 16.26
C ASN A 137 7.31 -12.20 15.70
N TYR A 138 6.06 -11.81 15.98
CA TYR A 138 4.87 -12.35 15.34
C TYR A 138 4.25 -11.32 14.38
N ARG A 139 3.60 -11.83 13.32
CA ARG A 139 2.94 -11.01 12.30
C ARG A 139 1.54 -11.56 12.02
N ALA A 140 0.57 -10.67 11.84
CA ALA A 140 -0.79 -11.04 11.48
C ALA A 140 -0.82 -11.51 10.03
N HIS A 141 -1.47 -12.65 9.81
CA HIS A 141 -1.55 -13.32 8.51
C HIS A 141 -2.98 -13.70 8.23
N HIS A 142 -3.46 -13.39 7.03
CA HIS A 142 -4.69 -13.99 6.54
C HIS A 142 -4.44 -15.42 6.08
N ILE A 143 -5.31 -16.34 6.48
CA ILE A 143 -5.32 -17.72 5.99
C ILE A 143 -5.72 -17.71 4.51
N VAL A 144 -6.83 -17.06 4.18
CA VAL A 144 -7.17 -16.66 2.82
C VAL A 144 -6.57 -15.27 2.56
N MET A 145 -5.38 -15.24 1.98
CA MET A 145 -4.61 -14.02 1.70
C MET A 145 -5.42 -12.95 0.97
N SER A 146 -5.47 -11.71 1.49
CA SER A 146 -6.22 -10.61 0.87
C SER A 146 -5.58 -10.11 -0.44
N ASN A 147 -4.26 -10.05 -0.49
CA ASN A 147 -3.46 -9.51 -1.60
C ASN A 147 -3.01 -10.54 -2.64
N SER A 148 -3.32 -11.83 -2.47
CA SER A 148 -2.83 -12.87 -3.38
C SER A 148 -3.51 -12.79 -4.75
N LYS A 149 -2.73 -12.78 -5.83
CA LYS A 149 -3.22 -12.80 -7.22
C LYS A 149 -3.64 -14.21 -7.69
N ASP A 150 -3.40 -15.24 -6.89
CA ASP A 150 -3.73 -16.63 -7.22
C ASP A 150 -5.25 -16.83 -7.44
N VAL A 151 -5.60 -17.55 -8.50
CA VAL A 151 -7.00 -17.77 -8.90
C VAL A 151 -7.81 -18.48 -7.81
N ARG A 152 -7.20 -19.39 -7.05
CA ARG A 152 -7.86 -20.09 -5.94
C ARG A 152 -8.14 -19.15 -4.78
N MET A 153 -7.19 -18.28 -4.43
CA MET A 153 -7.38 -17.30 -3.36
C MET A 153 -8.43 -16.26 -3.74
N ARG A 154 -8.41 -15.76 -4.98
CA ARG A 154 -9.47 -14.89 -5.52
C ARG A 154 -10.84 -15.54 -5.45
N TRP A 155 -10.94 -16.82 -5.80
CA TRP A 155 -12.19 -17.56 -5.72
C TRP A 155 -12.70 -17.68 -4.28
N LEU A 156 -11.82 -17.97 -3.32
CA LEU A 156 -12.17 -18.04 -1.90
C LEU A 156 -12.62 -16.69 -1.35
N ARG A 157 -11.98 -15.58 -1.74
CA ARG A 157 -12.42 -14.23 -1.32
C ARG A 157 -13.84 -13.93 -1.81
N ARG A 158 -14.14 -14.22 -3.10
CA ARG A 158 -15.52 -14.12 -3.62
C ARG A 158 -16.52 -15.05 -2.90
N ARG A 159 -16.06 -16.19 -2.38
CA ARG A 159 -16.89 -17.07 -1.55
C ARG A 159 -17.14 -16.43 -0.19
N MET A 160 -16.12 -15.87 0.45
CA MET A 160 -16.24 -15.15 1.71
C MET A 160 -17.23 -13.99 1.60
N ASP A 161 -17.13 -13.17 0.54
CA ASP A 161 -18.05 -12.06 0.27
C ASP A 161 -19.51 -12.53 0.20
N ARG A 162 -19.77 -13.61 -0.57
CA ARG A 162 -21.11 -14.21 -0.70
C ARG A 162 -21.65 -14.79 0.60
N LEU A 163 -20.77 -15.22 1.49
CA LEU A 163 -21.14 -15.78 2.80
C LEU A 163 -21.18 -14.71 3.90
N GLY A 164 -20.92 -13.44 3.60
CA GLY A 164 -20.86 -12.37 4.60
C GLY A 164 -19.71 -12.57 5.60
N ILE A 165 -18.56 -13.02 5.11
CA ILE A 165 -17.32 -13.20 5.87
C ILE A 165 -16.37 -12.07 5.46
N ASP A 166 -16.05 -11.19 6.40
CA ASP A 166 -15.14 -10.07 6.16
C ASP A 166 -13.70 -10.61 6.04
N ILE A 167 -12.96 -10.21 5.01
CA ILE A 167 -11.57 -10.65 4.79
C ILE A 167 -10.69 -10.45 6.04
N ASN A 168 -10.93 -9.39 6.79
CA ASN A 168 -10.18 -9.00 7.97
C ASN A 168 -10.78 -9.55 9.27
N GLN A 169 -11.81 -10.39 9.26
CA GLN A 169 -12.34 -10.98 10.50
C GLN A 169 -11.32 -11.92 11.16
N LYS A 170 -11.40 -12.05 12.48
CA LYS A 170 -10.41 -12.79 13.29
C LYS A 170 -10.28 -14.26 12.89
N GLU A 171 -11.36 -14.89 12.41
CA GLU A 171 -11.38 -16.29 12.00
C GLU A 171 -10.53 -16.55 10.75
N ASN A 172 -10.38 -15.55 9.87
CA ASN A 172 -9.46 -15.63 8.74
C ASN A 172 -8.03 -15.22 9.11
N GLY A 173 -7.76 -14.93 10.38
CA GLY A 173 -6.47 -14.45 10.86
C GLY A 173 -5.70 -15.46 11.70
N ILE A 174 -4.38 -15.34 11.68
CA ILE A 174 -3.48 -16.06 12.57
C ILE A 174 -2.22 -15.23 12.86
N TRP A 175 -1.68 -15.37 14.07
CA TRP A 175 -0.36 -14.89 14.43
C TRP A 175 0.68 -15.96 14.08
N LEU A 176 1.57 -15.66 13.13
CA LEU A 176 2.69 -16.56 12.81
C LEU A 176 4.01 -15.95 13.26
N PRO A 177 4.92 -16.75 13.84
CA PRO A 177 6.27 -16.30 14.12
C PRO A 177 7.01 -16.01 12.80
N VAL A 178 7.88 -15.01 12.81
CA VAL A 178 8.64 -14.60 11.61
C VAL A 178 9.53 -15.73 11.11
N ASN A 179 10.17 -16.46 12.01
CA ASN A 179 11.06 -17.59 11.73
C ASN A 179 10.94 -18.67 12.83
N PRO A 180 11.48 -19.88 12.62
CA PRO A 180 11.43 -20.96 13.62
C PRO A 180 11.94 -20.58 15.01
N GLN A 181 12.96 -19.71 15.09
CA GLN A 181 13.56 -19.23 16.33
C GLN A 181 12.66 -18.27 17.11
N SER A 182 11.65 -17.67 16.45
CA SER A 182 10.72 -16.73 17.05
C SER A 182 9.52 -17.41 17.73
N ARG A 183 9.40 -18.74 17.61
CA ARG A 183 8.35 -19.52 18.28
C ARG A 183 8.42 -19.31 19.79
N LEU A 184 7.26 -19.20 20.42
CA LEU A 184 7.18 -19.27 21.87
C LEU A 184 7.70 -20.65 22.35
N PRO A 185 8.32 -20.71 23.55
CA PRO A 185 8.75 -21.97 24.13
C PRO A 185 7.62 -23.01 24.13
N ASN A 186 7.94 -24.25 23.76
CA ASN A 186 7.01 -25.38 23.68
C ASN A 186 5.86 -25.22 22.67
N THR A 187 5.98 -24.32 21.69
CA THR A 187 5.02 -24.21 20.57
C THR A 187 5.62 -24.77 19.28
N THR A 188 4.77 -25.29 18.41
CA THR A 188 5.17 -25.79 17.09
C THR A 188 4.70 -24.89 15.95
N ALA A 189 4.09 -23.74 16.22
CA ALA A 189 3.48 -22.87 15.22
C ALA A 189 4.34 -22.67 13.96
N THR A 190 3.74 -22.87 12.79
CA THR A 190 4.41 -22.72 11.50
C THR A 190 4.96 -21.31 11.35
N ALA A 191 6.24 -21.19 11.01
CA ALA A 191 6.85 -19.91 10.74
C ALA A 191 6.39 -19.36 9.39
N HIS A 192 6.24 -18.04 9.31
CA HIS A 192 6.00 -17.36 8.05
C HIS A 192 7.15 -17.62 7.08
N ALA A 193 8.39 -17.29 7.46
CA ALA A 193 9.53 -17.46 6.59
C ALA A 193 10.08 -18.90 6.63
N GLY A 194 10.39 -19.45 5.45
CA GLY A 194 11.11 -20.72 5.32
C GLY A 194 10.26 -21.99 5.41
N GLU A 195 8.99 -21.91 5.79
CA GLU A 195 8.12 -23.10 5.98
C GLU A 195 6.95 -23.20 4.97
N GLY A 196 7.08 -22.47 3.85
CA GLY A 196 6.17 -22.60 2.71
C GLY A 196 4.81 -21.93 2.85
N VAL A 197 4.58 -21.20 3.94
CA VAL A 197 3.46 -20.25 4.07
C VAL A 197 3.56 -19.24 2.92
N HIS A 198 2.43 -18.91 2.28
CA HIS A 198 2.31 -18.16 1.01
C HIS A 198 2.70 -18.91 -0.27
N GLY A 199 3.31 -20.09 -0.16
CA GLY A 199 3.71 -20.93 -1.28
C GLY A 199 2.54 -21.52 -2.06
N ASN A 200 2.83 -22.15 -3.20
CA ASN A 200 1.82 -22.80 -4.04
C ASN A 200 1.14 -23.97 -3.32
N ALA A 201 1.91 -24.79 -2.58
CA ALA A 201 1.39 -25.90 -1.80
C ALA A 201 0.46 -25.42 -0.67
N TYR A 202 0.81 -24.33 0.02
CA TYR A 202 -0.06 -23.68 0.99
C TYR A 202 -1.39 -23.24 0.36
N LYS A 203 -1.33 -22.51 -0.75
CA LYS A 203 -2.53 -22.05 -1.47
C LYS A 203 -3.42 -23.20 -1.94
N GLN A 204 -2.82 -24.29 -2.43
CA GLN A 204 -3.57 -25.50 -2.81
C GLN A 204 -4.29 -26.07 -1.59
N HIS A 205 -3.57 -26.24 -0.47
CA HIS A 205 -4.13 -26.83 0.74
C HIS A 205 -5.27 -25.99 1.33
N VAL A 206 -5.12 -24.66 1.38
CA VAL A 206 -6.17 -23.74 1.81
C VAL A 206 -7.41 -23.86 0.90
N TRP A 207 -7.20 -23.91 -0.42
CA TRP A 207 -8.30 -24.08 -1.38
C TRP A 207 -9.01 -25.42 -1.24
N GLU A 208 -8.28 -26.53 -1.16
CA GLU A 208 -8.85 -27.86 -0.96
C GLU A 208 -9.69 -27.94 0.32
N THR A 209 -9.23 -27.29 1.38
CA THR A 209 -9.93 -27.28 2.67
C THR A 209 -11.23 -26.49 2.62
N LEU A 210 -11.28 -25.40 1.85
CA LEU A 210 -12.39 -24.43 1.91
C LEU A 210 -13.34 -24.49 0.71
N LYS A 211 -12.95 -25.07 -0.44
CA LYS A 211 -13.72 -25.00 -1.69
C LYS A 211 -15.15 -25.57 -1.56
N GLY A 212 -15.32 -26.62 -0.75
CA GLY A 212 -16.59 -27.30 -0.52
C GLY A 212 -17.54 -26.60 0.47
N ALA A 213 -17.08 -25.59 1.20
CA ALA A 213 -17.89 -24.92 2.22
C ALA A 213 -18.96 -24.02 1.59
N ASN A 214 -20.23 -24.39 1.76
CA ASN A 214 -21.38 -23.68 1.20
C ASN A 214 -22.11 -22.75 2.17
N THR A 215 -21.76 -22.79 3.45
CA THR A 215 -22.37 -21.96 4.50
C THR A 215 -21.27 -21.19 5.23
N LYS A 216 -21.64 -20.07 5.86
CA LYS A 216 -20.72 -19.27 6.67
C LYS A 216 -20.03 -20.12 7.74
N SER A 217 -20.82 -20.86 8.52
CA SER A 217 -20.33 -21.76 9.57
C SER A 217 -19.41 -22.86 9.03
N GLY A 218 -19.72 -23.45 7.88
CA GLY A 218 -18.86 -24.46 7.26
C GLY A 218 -17.51 -23.89 6.82
N PHE A 219 -17.52 -22.65 6.31
CA PHE A 219 -16.30 -21.96 5.89
C PHE A 219 -15.44 -21.58 7.09
N GLU A 220 -16.04 -21.03 8.15
CA GLU A 220 -15.37 -20.69 9.41
C GLU A 220 -14.80 -21.93 10.12
N SER A 221 -15.50 -23.06 10.05
CA SER A 221 -14.99 -24.34 10.55
C SER A 221 -13.74 -24.80 9.78
N GLY A 222 -13.72 -24.60 8.45
CA GLY A 222 -12.54 -24.87 7.64
C GLY A 222 -11.37 -23.92 7.93
N LEU A 223 -11.65 -22.64 8.18
CA LEU A 223 -10.64 -21.67 8.63
C LEU A 223 -10.06 -22.06 9.98
N ASN A 224 -10.90 -22.47 10.94
CA ASN A 224 -10.45 -22.96 12.23
C ASN A 224 -9.57 -24.22 12.11
N LYS A 225 -9.92 -25.15 11.22
CA LYS A 225 -9.07 -26.32 10.91
C LYS A 225 -7.68 -25.89 10.41
N LEU A 226 -7.63 -24.97 9.44
CA LEU A 226 -6.35 -24.45 8.92
C LEU A 226 -5.55 -23.72 10.01
N ASN A 227 -6.23 -22.97 10.87
CA ASN A 227 -5.62 -22.29 12.02
C ASN A 227 -4.96 -23.31 12.98
N LEU A 228 -5.67 -24.38 13.34
CA LEU A 228 -5.14 -25.45 14.18
C LEU A 228 -3.95 -26.17 13.54
N GLU A 229 -4.00 -26.44 12.23
CA GLU A 229 -2.88 -27.07 11.51
C GLU A 229 -1.62 -26.19 11.51
N LEU A 230 -1.78 -24.88 11.29
CA LEU A 230 -0.68 -23.92 11.34
C LEU A 230 -0.13 -23.76 12.75
N ASN A 231 -0.99 -23.67 13.77
CA ASN A 231 -0.55 -23.66 15.18
C ASN A 231 0.14 -24.97 15.57
N GLY A 232 -0.25 -26.09 14.95
CA GLY A 232 0.37 -27.40 15.12
C GLY A 232 1.72 -27.56 14.39
N GLY A 233 2.15 -26.59 13.58
CA GLY A 233 3.44 -26.62 12.90
C GLY A 233 3.45 -27.27 11.53
N LYS A 234 2.29 -27.36 10.87
CA LYS A 234 2.22 -27.86 9.50
C LYS A 234 3.03 -26.98 8.55
N VAL A 235 4.03 -27.56 7.92
CA VAL A 235 4.85 -26.91 6.89
C VAL A 235 4.38 -27.28 5.49
N PHE A 236 4.75 -26.47 4.50
CA PHE A 236 4.38 -26.67 3.10
C PHE A 236 5.63 -26.77 2.23
N PRO A 237 5.69 -27.74 1.28
CA PRO A 237 6.80 -27.83 0.35
C PRO A 237 6.99 -26.52 -0.43
N LEU A 238 8.20 -25.98 -0.37
CA LEU A 238 8.64 -24.93 -1.28
C LEU A 238 8.91 -25.58 -2.65
N ALA A 239 8.37 -25.00 -3.72
CA ALA A 239 8.78 -25.40 -5.06
C ALA A 239 10.29 -25.13 -5.19
N LYS A 240 11.04 -26.15 -5.63
CA LYS A 240 12.45 -25.96 -6.02
C LYS A 240 12.52 -25.15 -7.31
#